data_AF-A0A5D0WGM4-F1
#
_entry.id   AF-A0A5D0WGM4-F1
#
_cell.length_a   1.000
_cell.length_b   1.000
_cell.length_c   1.000
_cell.angle_alpha   90.00
_cell.angle_beta   90.00
_cell.angle_gamma   90.00
#
_symmetry.space_group_name_H-M   'P 1'
#
loop_
_entity.id
_entity.type
_entity.pdbx_description
1 polymer ?
#
loop_
_entity_poly.entity_id
_entity_poly.type
_entity_poly.pdbx_seq_one_letter_code
_entity_poly.pdbx_strand_id
1 'polypeptide(L)'
;MRNKAVADMIPGAIIGYAKCDDIGVWRELCLMLATGCRPGVALAFVPGDQWLDDVIDLQPVGKKLEDKRNAIVPTIEPMKPILKAWQANPHHRVAGRKTWGSTAHRTLRLRDDIVAYDIRHTVTTYMDDQRVPGAQMSGIVGHLPSDRGIAKTTKTYYLHYNPHNARQAKRVLTKLFDAVSKEADRWIADHSLTNGQRGCPKQALKISE
;
A
#
# COMPACT_ATOMS: atom_id res chain seq x y z
N MET A 1 22.71 -4.93 13.60
CA MET A 1 22.80 -5.56 12.26
C MET A 1 21.52 -6.36 12.05
N ARG A 2 20.67 -6.19 11.03
CA ARG A 2 20.69 -5.42 9.78
C ARG A 2 19.41 -4.58 9.67
N ASN A 3 19.57 -3.26 9.58
CA ASN A 3 18.57 -2.30 9.12
C ASN A 3 18.86 -2.04 7.62
N LYS A 4 18.99 -3.12 6.83
CA LYS A 4 19.78 -3.14 5.57
C LYS A 4 18.95 -3.42 4.31
N ALA A 5 17.65 -3.67 4.45
CA ALA A 5 16.74 -3.99 3.36
C ALA A 5 15.30 -3.74 3.82
N VAL A 6 14.82 -2.49 3.86
CA VAL A 6 13.38 -2.30 4.11
C VAL A 6 12.58 -2.83 2.92
N ALA A 7 13.08 -2.61 1.72
CA ALA A 7 12.27 -2.50 0.53
C ALA A 7 13.17 -1.93 -0.58
N ASP A 8 14.35 -2.52 -0.83
CA ASP A 8 15.45 -1.92 -1.61
C ASP A 8 15.05 -1.42 -3.02
N MET A 9 14.44 -0.24 -3.08
CA MET A 9 13.91 0.48 -4.24
C MET A 9 12.63 -0.07 -4.90
N ILE A 10 12.31 -1.36 -4.79
CA ILE A 10 11.21 -1.96 -5.58
C ILE A 10 9.84 -1.30 -5.32
N PRO A 11 9.35 -1.15 -4.07
CA PRO A 11 8.07 -0.48 -3.84
C PRO A 11 8.11 1.00 -4.23
N GLY A 12 9.24 1.69 -4.02
CA GLY A 12 9.41 3.10 -4.39
C GLY A 12 9.31 3.32 -5.89
N ALA A 13 10.07 2.56 -6.68
CA ALA A 13 10.04 2.63 -8.14
C ALA A 13 8.69 2.22 -8.73
N ILE A 14 8.06 1.15 -8.21
CA ILE A 14 6.72 0.72 -8.66
C ILE A 14 5.67 1.78 -8.33
N ILE A 15 5.68 2.34 -7.12
CA ILE A 15 4.74 3.40 -6.71
C ILE A 15 4.99 4.68 -7.53
N GLY A 16 6.26 5.03 -7.77
CA GLY A 16 6.63 6.16 -8.60
C GLY A 16 6.14 6.00 -10.05
N TYR A 17 6.36 4.84 -10.65
CA TYR A 17 5.87 4.51 -11.99
C TYR A 17 4.35 4.56 -12.05
N ALA A 18 3.65 3.95 -11.09
CA ALA A 18 2.19 4.00 -11.02
C ALA A 18 1.66 5.42 -10.90
N LYS A 19 2.30 6.28 -10.09
CA LYS A 19 1.91 7.69 -9.90
C LYS A 19 1.97 8.48 -11.21
N CYS A 20 2.88 8.12 -12.12
CA CYS A 20 3.02 8.74 -13.44
C CYS A 20 2.12 8.13 -14.53
N ASP A 21 1.77 6.85 -14.41
CA ASP A 21 1.12 6.08 -15.48
C ASP A 21 -0.39 5.88 -15.27
N ASP A 22 -0.81 5.41 -14.08
CA ASP A 22 -2.21 5.08 -13.78
C ASP A 22 -2.55 5.42 -12.31
N ILE A 23 -3.35 6.48 -12.12
CA ILE A 23 -3.77 6.97 -10.80
C ILE A 23 -4.54 5.91 -9.99
N GLY A 24 -5.28 5.02 -10.66
CA GLY A 24 -6.01 3.94 -10.02
C GLY A 24 -5.07 2.90 -9.42
N VAL A 25 -4.08 2.45 -10.19
CA VAL A 25 -3.03 1.57 -9.68
C VAL A 25 -2.28 2.22 -8.53
N TRP A 26 -1.90 3.49 -8.68
CA TRP A 26 -1.19 4.21 -7.62
C TRP A 26 -1.98 4.23 -6.30
N ARG A 27 -3.29 4.53 -6.35
CA ARG A 27 -4.18 4.51 -5.18
C ARG A 27 -4.28 3.13 -4.54
N GLU A 28 -4.43 2.08 -5.36
CA GLU A 28 -4.48 0.68 -4.92
C GLU A 28 -3.18 0.28 -4.20
N LEU A 29 -2.01 0.62 -4.76
CA LEU A 29 -0.71 0.31 -4.15
C LEU A 29 -0.47 1.11 -2.86
N CYS A 30 -0.87 2.38 -2.81
CA CYS A 30 -0.85 3.18 -1.59
C CYS A 30 -1.72 2.55 -0.49
N LEU A 31 -2.92 2.05 -0.84
CA LEU A 31 -3.77 1.35 0.11
C LEU A 31 -3.11 0.06 0.61
N MET A 32 -2.48 -0.73 -0.27
CA MET A 32 -1.74 -1.93 0.13
C MET A 32 -0.57 -1.59 1.05
N LEU A 33 0.17 -0.51 0.78
CA LEU A 33 1.27 -0.06 1.63
C LEU A 33 0.79 0.43 3.00
N ALA A 34 -0.34 1.14 3.04
CA ALA A 34 -0.92 1.69 4.26
C ALA A 34 -1.57 0.63 5.16
N THR A 35 -1.96 -0.53 4.61
CA THR A 35 -2.82 -1.50 5.31
C THR A 35 -2.29 -2.94 5.27
N GLY A 36 -1.33 -3.24 4.41
CA GLY A 36 -0.91 -4.61 4.11
C GLY A 36 -1.99 -5.47 3.46
N CYS A 37 -3.08 -4.90 2.93
CA CYS A 37 -4.17 -5.67 2.34
C CYS A 37 -3.75 -6.48 1.09
N ARG A 38 -4.56 -7.46 0.69
CA ARG A 38 -4.29 -8.26 -0.51
C ARG A 38 -4.56 -7.43 -1.78
N PRO A 39 -3.88 -7.69 -2.91
CA PRO A 39 -4.14 -6.96 -4.17
C PRO A 39 -5.61 -6.93 -4.58
N GLY A 40 -6.31 -8.08 -4.51
CA GLY A 40 -7.74 -8.14 -4.85
C GLY A 40 -8.65 -7.36 -3.89
N VAL A 41 -8.20 -7.12 -2.66
CA VAL A 41 -8.91 -6.28 -1.69
C VAL A 41 -8.72 -4.81 -2.04
N ALA A 42 -7.49 -4.40 -2.40
CA ALA A 42 -7.21 -3.04 -2.85
C ALA A 42 -7.98 -2.68 -4.13
N LEU A 43 -8.02 -3.61 -5.10
CA LEU A 43 -8.75 -3.46 -6.36
C LEU A 43 -10.27 -3.29 -6.16
N ALA A 44 -10.83 -3.94 -5.14
CA ALA A 44 -12.26 -3.88 -4.87
C ALA A 44 -12.69 -2.66 -4.03
N PHE A 45 -11.73 -1.98 -3.39
CA PHE A 45 -11.95 -0.97 -2.37
C PHE A 45 -12.67 0.28 -2.89
N VAL A 46 -13.61 0.80 -2.09
CA VAL A 46 -14.40 1.99 -2.37
C VAL A 46 -14.25 2.98 -1.22
N PRO A 47 -13.47 4.06 -1.35
CA PRO A 47 -13.29 4.99 -0.25
C PRO A 47 -14.60 5.63 0.22
N GLY A 48 -15.58 5.83 -0.68
CA GLY A 48 -16.88 6.41 -0.34
C GLY A 48 -17.68 5.61 0.69
N ASP A 49 -17.56 4.29 0.67
CA ASP A 49 -18.35 3.42 1.55
C ASP A 49 -17.50 2.81 2.68
N GLN A 50 -16.20 2.70 2.47
CA GLN A 50 -15.30 1.88 3.29
C GLN A 50 -14.27 2.69 4.10
N TRP A 51 -14.17 4.00 3.89
CA TRP A 51 -13.33 4.87 4.70
C TRP A 51 -14.18 5.70 5.66
N LEU A 52 -13.98 5.51 6.96
CA LEU A 52 -14.75 6.13 8.04
C LEU A 52 -13.90 7.15 8.81
N ASP A 53 -13.08 7.92 8.07
CA ASP A 53 -12.05 8.85 8.57
C ASP A 53 -10.91 8.17 9.35
N ASP A 54 -11.16 7.65 10.54
CA ASP A 54 -10.14 7.11 11.43
C ASP A 54 -9.85 5.60 11.22
N VAL A 55 -10.76 4.91 10.52
CA VAL A 55 -10.61 3.51 10.13
C VAL A 55 -10.93 3.27 8.65
N ILE A 56 -10.34 2.21 8.11
CA ILE A 56 -10.57 1.67 6.78
C ILE A 56 -11.17 0.27 6.94
N ASP A 57 -12.41 0.07 6.51
CA ASP A 57 -13.04 -1.24 6.46
C ASP A 57 -12.72 -1.91 5.13
N LEU A 58 -11.81 -2.89 5.11
CA LEU A 58 -11.43 -3.58 3.88
C LEU A 58 -12.47 -4.60 3.41
N GLN A 59 -13.56 -4.81 4.16
CA GLN A 59 -14.64 -5.70 3.75
C GLN A 59 -15.49 -5.00 2.67
N PRO A 60 -15.67 -5.62 1.49
CA PRO A 60 -16.57 -5.08 0.48
C PRO A 60 -18.00 -5.00 1.00
N VAL A 61 -18.65 -3.86 0.76
CA VAL A 61 -20.05 -3.63 1.12
C VAL A 61 -20.94 -4.71 0.50
N GLY A 62 -21.88 -5.23 1.29
CA GLY A 62 -22.86 -6.22 0.83
C GLY A 62 -22.34 -7.66 0.73
N LYS A 63 -21.07 -7.94 1.01
CA LYS A 63 -20.59 -9.32 1.16
C LYS A 63 -20.89 -9.87 2.55
N LYS A 64 -21.39 -11.12 2.59
CA LYS A 64 -21.64 -11.85 3.84
C LYS A 64 -20.37 -11.87 4.70
N LEU A 65 -20.53 -11.59 5.99
CA LEU A 65 -19.47 -11.72 6.98
C LEU A 65 -19.24 -13.20 7.24
N GLU A 66 -18.23 -13.76 6.59
CA GLU A 66 -17.74 -15.11 6.84
C GLU A 66 -16.54 -15.06 7.81
N ASP A 67 -16.15 -16.21 8.35
CA ASP A 67 -14.97 -16.35 9.24
C ASP A 67 -13.67 -15.80 8.61
N LYS A 68 -13.63 -15.68 7.28
CA LYS A 68 -12.53 -15.12 6.48
C LYS A 68 -12.78 -13.66 6.06
N ARG A 69 -13.35 -12.84 6.94
CA ARG A 69 -13.55 -11.39 6.69
C ARG A 69 -12.24 -10.64 6.45
N ASN A 70 -12.30 -9.61 5.62
CA ASN A 70 -11.20 -8.66 5.51
C ASN A 70 -11.10 -7.81 6.79
N ALA A 71 -9.92 -7.23 7.03
CA ALA A 71 -9.62 -6.49 8.24
C ALA A 71 -10.23 -5.08 8.24
N ILE A 72 -10.64 -4.61 9.41
CA ILE A 72 -10.83 -3.17 9.67
C ILE A 72 -9.51 -2.66 10.23
N VAL A 73 -8.90 -1.66 9.59
CA VAL A 73 -7.54 -1.19 9.91
C VAL A 73 -7.52 0.29 10.28
N PRO A 74 -6.60 0.75 11.13
CA PRO A 74 -6.46 2.17 11.41
C PRO A 74 -6.05 2.95 10.16
N THR A 75 -6.62 4.13 9.97
CA THR A 75 -6.16 5.08 8.95
C THR A 75 -4.86 5.75 9.42
N ILE A 76 -3.79 5.63 8.62
CA ILE A 76 -2.56 6.40 8.81
C ILE A 76 -2.73 7.82 8.22
N GLU A 77 -2.11 8.82 8.83
CA GLU A 77 -2.28 10.23 8.39
C GLU A 77 -1.87 10.48 6.93
N PRO A 78 -0.75 9.93 6.40
CA PRO A 78 -0.37 10.13 5.00
C PRO A 78 -1.39 9.60 3.98
N MET A 79 -2.23 8.65 4.37
CA MET A 79 -3.22 8.04 3.47
C MET A 79 -4.51 8.88 3.37
N LYS A 80 -4.83 9.71 4.38
CA LYS A 80 -6.04 10.55 4.38
C LYS A 80 -6.20 11.47 3.17
N PRO A 81 -5.19 12.26 2.75
CA PRO A 81 -5.34 13.11 1.56
C PRO A 81 -5.57 12.28 0.28
N ILE A 82 -4.97 11.09 0.18
CA ILE A 82 -5.15 10.18 -0.96
C ILE A 82 -6.59 9.64 -0.98
N LEU A 83 -7.10 9.19 0.17
CA LEU A 83 -8.47 8.69 0.31
C LEU A 83 -9.50 9.79 0.02
N LYS A 84 -9.27 11.02 0.50
CA LYS A 84 -10.12 12.18 0.21
C LYS A 84 -10.17 12.49 -1.28
N ALA A 85 -9.01 12.53 -1.94
CA ALA A 85 -8.94 12.76 -3.39
C ALA A 85 -9.56 11.61 -4.19
N TRP A 86 -9.41 10.37 -3.72
CA TRP A 86 -10.01 9.19 -4.34
C TRP A 86 -11.53 9.15 -4.17
N GLN A 87 -12.06 9.50 -3.00
CA GLN A 87 -13.49 9.63 -2.77
C GLN A 87 -14.10 10.72 -3.65
N ALA A 88 -13.45 11.89 -3.73
CA ALA A 88 -13.92 13.01 -4.55
C ALA A 88 -13.83 12.73 -6.05
N ASN A 89 -12.81 11.98 -6.49
CA ASN A 89 -12.57 11.65 -7.88
C ASN A 89 -12.28 10.16 -8.05
N PRO A 90 -13.31 9.29 -8.05
CA PRO A 90 -13.15 7.86 -8.25
C PRO A 90 -12.48 7.55 -9.60
N HIS A 91 -11.67 6.50 -9.65
CA HIS A 91 -11.09 6.01 -10.90
C HIS A 91 -11.93 4.85 -11.48
N HIS A 92 -11.73 4.54 -12.76
CA HIS A 92 -12.44 3.46 -13.43
C HIS A 92 -12.07 2.09 -12.84
N ARG A 93 -13.07 1.26 -12.54
CA ARG A 93 -12.85 -0.09 -12.02
C ARG A 93 -12.39 -1.03 -13.14
N VAL A 94 -11.43 -1.88 -12.84
CA VAL A 94 -10.94 -2.91 -13.77
C VAL A 94 -11.01 -4.29 -13.14
N ALA A 95 -11.11 -5.33 -13.97
CA ALA A 95 -11.13 -6.72 -13.49
C ALA A 95 -9.79 -7.17 -12.91
N GLY A 96 -8.68 -6.52 -13.28
CA GLY A 96 -7.36 -6.81 -12.74
C GLY A 96 -6.26 -5.94 -13.32
N ARG A 97 -5.09 -6.00 -12.69
CA ARG A 97 -3.90 -5.20 -13.05
C ARG A 97 -2.79 -6.03 -13.71
N LYS A 98 -3.13 -7.21 -14.28
CA LYS A 98 -2.13 -8.15 -14.84
C LYS A 98 -1.30 -7.50 -15.96
N THR A 99 -1.96 -6.91 -16.95
CA THR A 99 -1.29 -6.25 -18.10
C THR A 99 -0.42 -5.08 -17.64
N TRP A 100 -0.95 -4.25 -16.74
CA TRP A 100 -0.19 -3.14 -16.15
C TRP A 100 1.07 -3.66 -15.44
N GLY A 101 0.92 -4.70 -14.61
CA GLY A 101 2.02 -5.34 -13.89
C GLY A 101 3.10 -5.88 -14.84
N SER A 102 2.72 -6.62 -15.89
CA SER A 102 3.66 -7.10 -16.91
C SER A 102 4.42 -5.96 -17.62
N THR A 103 3.77 -4.83 -17.86
CA THR A 103 4.41 -3.66 -18.45
C THR A 103 5.35 -2.98 -17.45
N ALA A 104 4.91 -2.72 -16.23
CA ALA A 104 5.72 -2.15 -15.16
C ALA A 104 6.99 -2.99 -14.92
N HIS A 105 6.87 -4.32 -14.89
CA HIS A 105 8.00 -5.24 -14.76
C HIS A 105 9.08 -5.03 -15.82
N ARG A 106 8.67 -4.99 -17.09
CA ARG A 106 9.60 -4.78 -18.20
C ARG A 106 10.22 -3.39 -18.17
N THR A 107 9.42 -2.36 -17.90
CA THR A 107 9.88 -0.96 -17.86
C THR A 107 10.87 -0.73 -16.73
N LEU A 108 10.57 -1.26 -15.54
CA LEU A 108 11.39 -1.10 -14.34
C LEU A 108 12.52 -2.14 -14.23
N ARG A 109 12.61 -3.08 -15.18
CA ARG A 109 13.58 -4.20 -15.19
C ARG A 109 13.56 -4.97 -13.87
N LEU A 110 12.36 -5.17 -13.34
CA LEU A 110 12.17 -5.93 -12.12
C LEU A 110 12.43 -7.41 -12.39
N ARG A 111 12.91 -8.12 -11.38
CA ARG A 111 12.97 -9.59 -11.41
C ARG A 111 11.57 -10.16 -11.59
N ASP A 112 11.47 -11.29 -12.28
CA ASP A 112 10.19 -11.94 -12.59
C ASP A 112 9.41 -12.45 -11.37
N ASP A 113 10.10 -12.61 -10.23
CA ASP A 113 9.49 -13.01 -8.96
C ASP A 113 8.85 -11.86 -8.21
N ILE A 114 9.07 -10.62 -8.65
CA ILE A 114 8.46 -9.46 -8.01
C ILE A 114 6.98 -9.38 -8.40
N VAL A 115 6.07 -9.11 -7.47
CA VAL A 115 4.63 -8.96 -7.73
C VAL A 115 4.00 -8.00 -6.73
N ALA A 116 2.75 -7.59 -6.96
CA ALA A 116 1.99 -6.81 -5.97
C ALA A 116 1.98 -7.46 -4.58
N TYR A 117 2.10 -8.79 -4.49
CA TYR A 117 2.20 -9.50 -3.22
C TYR A 117 3.43 -9.11 -2.38
N ASP A 118 4.49 -8.60 -3.01
CA ASP A 118 5.69 -8.17 -2.30
C ASP A 118 5.49 -6.89 -1.52
N ILE A 119 4.56 -6.02 -1.93
CA ILE A 119 4.20 -4.84 -1.11
C ILE A 119 3.59 -5.32 0.20
N ARG A 120 2.69 -6.30 0.13
CA ARG A 120 2.11 -6.92 1.34
C ARG A 120 3.19 -7.61 2.17
N HIS A 121 4.09 -8.39 1.55
CA HIS A 121 5.20 -9.03 2.25
C HIS A 121 6.15 -8.03 2.90
N THR A 122 6.43 -6.91 2.23
CA THR A 122 7.22 -5.79 2.74
C THR A 122 6.57 -5.19 3.97
N VAL A 123 5.26 -4.89 3.91
CA VAL A 123 4.51 -4.37 5.05
C VAL A 123 4.57 -5.34 6.24
N THR A 124 4.32 -6.63 6.01
CA THR A 124 4.32 -7.62 7.10
C THR A 124 5.70 -7.79 7.72
N THR A 125 6.75 -7.88 6.90
CA THR A 125 8.13 -8.04 7.36
C THR A 125 8.58 -6.80 8.14
N TYR A 126 8.26 -5.61 7.63
CA TYR A 126 8.60 -4.36 8.30
C TYR A 126 7.88 -4.20 9.65
N MET A 127 6.59 -4.56 9.71
CA MET A 127 5.85 -4.58 10.98
C MET A 127 6.46 -5.56 11.98
N ASP A 128 6.89 -6.72 11.51
CA ASP A 128 7.56 -7.72 12.34
C ASP A 128 8.88 -7.17 12.88
N ASP A 129 9.76 -6.65 12.03
CA ASP A 129 11.05 -6.07 12.39
C ASP A 129 10.92 -4.91 13.39
N GLN A 130 9.87 -4.09 13.27
CA GLN A 130 9.56 -3.02 14.23
C GLN A 130 8.83 -3.50 15.49
N ARG A 131 8.74 -4.82 15.68
CA ARG A 131 8.15 -5.50 16.84
C ARG A 131 6.72 -5.07 17.13
N VAL A 132 5.89 -4.90 16.09
CA VAL A 132 4.46 -4.64 16.25
C VAL A 132 3.82 -5.81 17.04
N PRO A 133 2.95 -5.55 18.04
CA PRO A 133 2.34 -6.62 18.84
C PRO A 133 1.56 -7.59 17.95
N GLY A 134 1.69 -8.89 18.22
CA GLY A 134 1.09 -9.93 17.37
C GLY A 134 -0.42 -9.77 17.16
N ALA A 135 -1.17 -9.33 18.17
CA ALA A 135 -2.60 -9.06 18.02
C ALA A 135 -2.91 -7.91 17.05
N GLN A 136 -2.09 -6.84 17.02
CA GLN A 136 -2.24 -5.76 16.04
C GLN A 136 -1.86 -6.24 14.64
N MET A 137 -0.77 -7.00 14.53
CA MET A 137 -0.33 -7.58 13.26
C MET A 137 -1.36 -8.55 12.68
N SER A 138 -1.91 -9.45 13.50
CA SER A 138 -2.97 -10.36 13.09
C SER A 138 -4.25 -9.64 12.72
N GLY A 139 -4.61 -8.57 13.45
CA GLY A 139 -5.79 -7.76 13.16
C GLY A 139 -5.70 -7.05 11.81
N ILE A 140 -4.51 -6.58 11.43
CA ILE A 140 -4.28 -5.83 10.18
C ILE A 140 -4.11 -6.76 8.99
N VAL A 141 -3.30 -7.82 9.14
CA VAL A 141 -2.89 -8.69 8.03
C VAL A 141 -3.88 -9.85 7.85
N GLY A 142 -4.63 -10.22 8.89
CA GLY A 142 -5.58 -11.34 8.89
C GLY A 142 -4.98 -12.69 9.28
N HIS A 143 -3.68 -12.77 9.61
CA HIS A 143 -2.99 -13.97 10.13
C HIS A 143 -1.81 -13.59 11.05
N LEU A 144 -1.49 -14.44 12.03
CA LEU A 144 -0.27 -14.34 12.86
C LEU A 144 0.91 -15.02 12.16
N PRO A 145 2.13 -14.46 12.22
CA PRO A 145 3.36 -15.21 11.97
C PRO A 145 3.44 -16.44 12.88
N SER A 146 3.82 -17.59 12.32
CA SER A 146 3.84 -18.89 13.02
C SER A 146 4.81 -18.94 14.21
N ASP A 147 5.83 -18.07 14.21
CA ASP A 147 6.90 -17.96 15.20
C ASP A 147 6.52 -17.06 16.40
N ARG A 148 5.47 -16.23 16.29
CA ARG A 148 5.08 -15.27 17.34
C ARG A 148 4.07 -15.78 18.36
N GLY A 149 3.86 -17.10 18.43
CA GLY A 149 3.42 -17.81 19.64
C GLY A 149 2.38 -17.09 20.51
N ILE A 150 1.30 -16.54 19.94
CA ILE A 150 0.12 -16.25 20.75
C ILE A 150 -0.54 -17.61 20.96
N ALA A 151 -0.42 -18.14 22.17
CA ALA A 151 -1.07 -19.39 22.55
C ALA A 151 -2.51 -19.38 22.06
N LYS A 152 -2.97 -20.50 21.48
CA LYS A 152 -4.32 -20.69 20.92
C LYS A 152 -5.42 -20.24 21.91
N THR A 153 -5.12 -20.27 23.21
CA THR A 153 -5.92 -19.79 24.35
C THR A 153 -5.98 -18.26 24.51
N THR A 154 -4.90 -17.52 24.28
CA THR A 154 -4.88 -16.04 24.41
C THR A 154 -5.61 -15.35 23.26
N LYS A 155 -5.60 -15.95 22.07
CA LYS A 155 -6.33 -15.48 20.87
C LYS A 155 -7.85 -15.51 21.04
N THR A 156 -8.36 -16.43 21.86
CA THR A 156 -9.81 -16.65 22.07
C THR A 156 -10.37 -15.82 23.24
N TYR A 157 -9.58 -15.57 24.29
CA TYR A 157 -10.11 -15.06 25.57
C TYR A 157 -9.64 -13.67 26.01
N TYR A 158 -8.52 -13.11 25.49
CA TYR A 158 -7.88 -11.97 26.17
C TYR A 158 -7.39 -10.80 25.31
N LEU A 159 -7.26 -10.91 23.98
CA LEU A 159 -6.90 -9.76 23.13
C LEU A 159 -7.85 -9.62 21.93
N HIS A 160 -8.93 -8.86 22.13
CA HIS A 160 -9.73 -8.36 21.01
C HIS A 160 -8.97 -7.22 20.31
N TYR A 161 -8.64 -7.43 19.05
CA TYR A 161 -8.09 -6.36 18.22
C TYR A 161 -9.12 -5.23 18.11
N ASN A 162 -8.68 -4.01 18.44
CA ASN A 162 -9.43 -2.79 18.22
C ASN A 162 -8.57 -1.85 17.34
N PRO A 163 -9.01 -1.48 16.12
CA PRO A 163 -8.25 -0.63 15.22
C PRO A 163 -7.89 0.74 15.83
N HIS A 164 -8.74 1.31 16.67
CA HIS A 164 -8.49 2.59 17.36
C HIS A 164 -7.34 2.49 18.38
N ASN A 165 -7.04 1.27 18.89
CA ASN A 165 -5.98 1.02 19.87
C ASN A 165 -4.67 0.50 19.22
N ALA A 166 -4.58 0.47 17.90
CA ALA A 166 -3.42 -0.03 17.16
C ALA A 166 -2.30 1.03 16.98
N ARG A 167 -1.95 1.75 18.05
CA ARG A 167 -1.02 2.90 18.01
C ARG A 167 0.35 2.55 17.43
N GLN A 168 0.93 1.42 17.82
CA GLN A 168 2.25 1.00 17.32
C GLN A 168 2.19 0.64 15.84
N ALA A 169 1.17 -0.11 15.42
CA ALA A 169 0.97 -0.40 14.00
C ALA A 169 0.77 0.88 13.18
N LYS A 170 -0.08 1.82 13.61
CA LYS A 170 -0.28 3.12 12.93
C LYS A 170 1.05 3.87 12.77
N ARG A 171 1.86 3.96 13.83
CA ARG A 171 3.18 4.60 13.79
C ARG A 171 4.13 3.91 12.80
N VAL A 172 4.20 2.58 12.85
CA VAL A 172 5.11 1.78 12.00
C VAL A 172 4.69 1.85 10.53
N LEU A 173 3.41 1.72 10.23
CA LEU A 173 2.86 1.86 8.88
C LEU A 173 3.08 3.26 8.32
N THR A 174 2.88 4.31 9.13
CA THR A 174 3.19 5.70 8.75
C THR A 174 4.66 5.84 8.37
N LYS A 175 5.57 5.33 9.21
CA LYS A 175 7.01 5.38 8.94
C LYS A 175 7.40 4.66 7.65
N LEU A 176 6.83 3.47 7.40
CA LEU A 176 7.04 2.73 6.15
C LEU A 176 6.52 3.52 4.95
N PHE A 177 5.29 4.05 5.05
CA PHE A 177 4.64 4.81 3.99
C PHE A 177 5.46 6.03 3.59
N ASP A 178 5.92 6.81 4.57
CA ASP A 178 6.73 8.00 4.32
C ASP A 178 8.09 7.64 3.71
N ALA A 179 8.72 6.55 4.16
CA ALA A 179 9.99 6.09 3.60
C ALA A 179 9.83 5.71 2.12
N VAL A 180 8.81 4.91 1.80
CA VAL A 180 8.57 4.47 0.42
C VAL A 180 8.10 5.62 -0.47
N SER A 181 7.31 6.56 0.05
CA SER A 181 6.87 7.74 -0.70
C SER A 181 8.05 8.64 -1.08
N LYS A 182 9.02 8.83 -0.17
CA LYS A 182 10.26 9.57 -0.47
C LYS A 182 11.07 8.89 -1.57
N GLU A 183 11.19 7.56 -1.56
CA GLU A 183 11.87 6.85 -2.63
C GLU A 183 11.10 6.91 -3.96
N ALA A 184 9.77 6.88 -3.93
CA ALA A 184 8.95 7.07 -5.11
C ALA A 184 9.16 8.47 -5.72
N ASP A 185 9.19 9.52 -4.90
CA ASP A 185 9.41 10.89 -5.37
C ASP A 185 10.83 11.08 -5.93
N ARG A 186 11.85 10.45 -5.33
CA ARG A 186 13.21 10.42 -5.89
C ARG A 186 13.24 9.74 -7.25
N TRP A 187 12.63 8.56 -7.35
CA TRP A 187 12.54 7.83 -8.62
C TRP A 187 11.85 8.66 -9.69
N ILE A 188 10.75 9.35 -9.37
CA ILE A 188 10.05 10.23 -10.32
C ILE A 188 10.95 11.38 -10.76
N ALA A 189 11.66 12.02 -9.83
CA ALA A 189 12.55 13.14 -10.14
C ALA A 189 13.67 12.68 -11.10
N ASP A 190 14.35 11.58 -10.79
CA ASP A 190 15.40 11.02 -11.63
C ASP A 190 14.85 10.62 -13.01
N HIS A 191 13.72 9.92 -13.05
CA HIS A 191 13.10 9.46 -14.29
C HIS A 191 12.64 10.64 -15.18
N SER A 192 12.16 11.73 -14.57
CA SER A 192 11.77 12.95 -15.26
C SER A 192 12.98 13.71 -15.83
N LEU A 193 14.14 13.61 -15.19
CA LEU A 193 15.40 14.20 -15.66
C LEU A 193 16.04 13.37 -16.78
N THR A 194 15.95 12.05 -16.72
CA THR A 194 16.54 11.15 -17.73
C THR A 194 15.67 11.00 -18.98
N ASN A 195 14.34 11.19 -18.88
CA ASN A 195 13.42 11.09 -20.02
C ASN A 195 13.15 12.45 -20.69
N GLY A 196 14.22 13.21 -20.98
CA GLY A 196 14.16 14.18 -22.06
C GLY A 196 13.91 13.44 -23.37
N GLN A 197 12.67 13.50 -23.90
CA GLN A 197 12.17 12.80 -25.10
C GLN A 197 11.49 11.44 -24.85
N ARG A 198 10.25 11.47 -24.34
CA ARG A 198 9.08 10.79 -24.93
C ARG A 198 7.84 11.11 -24.09
N GLY A 199 6.93 11.92 -24.65
CA GLY A 199 5.52 11.90 -24.21
C GLY A 199 4.80 13.22 -23.90
N CYS A 200 5.46 14.39 -23.88
CA CYS A 200 4.73 15.66 -23.76
C CYS A 200 5.40 16.74 -24.62
N PRO A 201 4.70 17.37 -25.60
CA PRO A 201 5.29 18.43 -26.40
C PRO A 201 5.56 19.63 -25.48
N LYS A 202 6.84 19.92 -25.21
CA LYS A 202 7.23 21.27 -24.77
C LYS A 202 6.96 22.18 -25.96
N GLN A 203 5.84 22.90 -25.93
CA GLN A 203 5.72 24.10 -26.76
C GLN A 203 6.92 24.98 -26.43
N ALA A 204 7.73 25.22 -27.45
CA ALA A 204 8.94 26.00 -27.36
C ALA A 204 8.60 27.40 -26.83
N LEU A 205 9.05 27.71 -25.62
CA LEU A 205 9.29 29.08 -25.20
C LEU A 205 10.42 29.60 -26.09
N LYS A 206 10.05 30.23 -27.21
CA LYS A 206 10.92 31.14 -27.94
C LYS A 206 11.19 32.32 -27.00
N ILE A 207 12.40 32.39 -26.48
CA ILE A 207 12.93 33.66 -25.96
C ILE A 207 13.48 34.36 -27.19
N SER A 208 12.75 35.36 -27.67
CA SER A 208 13.25 36.36 -28.62
C SER A 208 14.17 37.32 -27.89
N GLU A 209 15.30 37.62 -28.52
CA GLU A 209 16.31 38.62 -28.14
C GLU A 209 15.72 40.01 -27.86
#